data_AF-A0A0L8AJV8-F1
#
_entry.id   AF-A0A0L8AJV8-F1
#
_cell.length_a   1.000
_cell.length_b   1.000
_cell.length_c   1.000
_cell.angle_alpha   90.00
_cell.angle_beta   90.00
_cell.angle_gamma   90.00
#
_symmetry.space_group_name_H-M   'P 1'
#
loop_
_entity.id
_entity.type
_entity.pdbx_description
1 polymer ?
#
loop_
_entity_poly.entity_id
_entity_poly.type
_entity_poly.pdbx_seq_one_letter_code
_entity_poly.pdbx_strand_id
1 'polypeptide(L)'
;MQAPKYFLAILLSFTFLMGCKNDDDSPKIKFSAEQLKMVYGDSQKSWRVTAHYDNYAYTQFSAFNDCYKDDIYTFKAETEEVEVTLGSLGCYWASPDEQVATVSYFYVEDEGRFYLEHGRGEGSGVHFASKFFILELEEISETRLLFAAGEKGRYSKALILETVN
;
A
#
# COMPACT_ATOMS: atom_id res chain seq x y z
N MET A 1 78.76 22.38 0.68
CA MET A 1 77.49 23.11 0.42
C MET A 1 76.81 22.39 -0.74
N GLN A 2 75.95 21.40 -0.44
CA GLN A 2 74.50 21.50 -0.24
C GLN A 2 73.74 21.42 -1.57
N ALA A 3 73.09 20.26 -1.78
CA ALA A 3 72.28 19.92 -2.94
C ALA A 3 70.97 20.71 -3.01
N PRO A 4 70.29 20.66 -4.16
CA PRO A 4 68.89 20.24 -4.21
C PRO A 4 68.71 19.15 -5.31
N LYS A 5 68.16 17.94 -5.06
CA LYS A 5 66.74 17.59 -4.80
C LYS A 5 65.84 18.34 -5.79
N TYR A 6 65.18 17.75 -6.79
CA TYR A 6 64.02 16.83 -6.72
C TYR A 6 63.86 16.15 -8.12
N PHE A 7 63.85 14.81 -8.19
CA PHE A 7 62.67 13.95 -8.45
C PHE A 7 61.99 14.20 -9.81
N LEU A 8 62.30 13.43 -10.86
CA LEU A 8 61.79 12.09 -11.21
C LEU A 8 60.26 12.03 -11.43
N ALA A 9 59.89 11.78 -12.69
CA ALA A 9 58.69 11.08 -13.19
C ALA A 9 57.31 11.74 -12.99
N ILE A 10 56.52 11.80 -14.06
CA ILE A 10 55.39 10.87 -14.29
C ILE A 10 54.96 10.96 -15.76
N LEU A 11 55.27 9.88 -16.46
CA LEU A 11 54.70 9.45 -17.73
C LEU A 11 53.32 8.81 -17.43
N LEU A 12 52.40 8.92 -18.38
CA LEU A 12 51.28 7.99 -18.63
C LEU A 12 50.43 7.55 -17.42
N SER A 13 49.21 8.08 -17.36
CA SER A 13 48.02 7.29 -17.72
C SER A 13 46.79 8.17 -17.57
N PHE A 14 46.29 8.66 -18.71
CA PHE A 14 44.89 9.05 -18.82
C PHE A 14 44.06 7.77 -18.67
N THR A 15 43.75 7.37 -17.44
CA THR A 15 42.61 6.50 -17.20
C THR A 15 41.36 7.36 -17.42
N PHE A 16 40.89 7.33 -18.67
CA PHE A 16 39.49 7.56 -18.98
C PHE A 16 38.68 6.56 -18.13
N LEU A 17 38.30 6.97 -16.93
CA LEU A 17 37.16 6.41 -16.24
C LEU A 17 35.93 6.87 -17.04
N MET A 18 35.66 6.16 -18.14
CA MET A 18 34.29 6.05 -18.63
C MET A 18 33.51 5.45 -17.47
N GLY A 19 32.83 6.30 -16.71
CA GLY A 19 31.80 5.85 -15.80
C GLY A 19 30.78 5.10 -16.65
N CYS A 20 30.72 3.78 -16.48
CA CYS A 20 29.60 2.99 -16.94
C CYS A 20 28.36 3.59 -16.28
N LYS A 21 27.64 4.43 -17.02
CA LYS A 21 26.28 4.81 -16.67
C LYS A 21 25.45 3.55 -16.93
N ASN A 22 25.43 2.66 -15.92
CA ASN A 22 24.42 1.63 -15.86
C ASN A 22 23.12 2.37 -15.53
N ASP A 23 22.44 2.85 -16.57
CA ASP A 23 21.00 3.03 -16.48
C ASP A 23 20.44 1.60 -16.39
N ASP A 24 20.42 1.09 -15.16
CA ASP A 24 19.81 -0.19 -14.83
C ASP A 24 18.30 -0.01 -15.05
N ASP A 25 17.84 -0.37 -16.25
CA ASP A 25 16.44 -0.29 -16.71
C ASP A 25 15.54 -1.33 -16.01
N SER A 26 16.05 -2.04 -14.98
CA SER A 26 15.23 -2.94 -14.18
C SER A 26 14.12 -2.17 -13.45
N PRO A 27 12.88 -2.71 -13.42
CA PRO A 27 11.80 -2.12 -12.65
C PRO A 27 12.25 -1.94 -11.19
N LYS A 28 12.19 -0.72 -10.67
CA LYS A 28 12.47 -0.50 -9.26
C LYS A 28 11.38 -1.17 -8.43
N ILE A 29 11.77 -2.18 -7.65
CA ILE A 29 10.93 -2.83 -6.63
C ILE A 29 10.38 -1.74 -5.70
N LYS A 30 9.06 -1.67 -5.57
CA LYS A 30 8.38 -0.64 -4.75
C LYS A 30 8.48 -0.96 -3.25
N PHE A 31 8.12 -2.17 -2.85
CA PHE A 31 8.28 -2.70 -1.49
C PHE A 31 8.88 -4.11 -1.54
N SER A 32 9.80 -4.42 -0.63
CA SER A 32 10.29 -5.78 -0.46
C SER A 32 9.33 -6.64 0.37
N ALA A 33 9.43 -7.96 0.24
CA ALA A 33 8.69 -8.90 1.07
C ALA A 33 8.95 -8.68 2.58
N GLU A 34 10.14 -8.25 2.96
CA GLU A 34 10.47 -7.92 4.35
C GLU A 34 9.72 -6.67 4.84
N GLN A 35 9.59 -5.64 3.99
CA GLN A 35 8.79 -4.46 4.33
C GLN A 35 7.32 -4.81 4.50
N LEU A 36 6.79 -5.75 3.70
CA LEU A 36 5.39 -6.17 3.77
C LEU A 36 5.04 -6.94 5.04
N LYS A 37 6.01 -7.46 5.79
CA LYS A 37 5.76 -7.93 7.16
C LYS A 37 5.20 -6.83 8.07
N MET A 38 5.41 -5.54 7.74
CA MET A 38 4.70 -4.48 8.47
C MET A 38 3.19 -4.59 8.29
N VAL A 39 2.67 -5.07 7.15
CA VAL A 39 1.23 -5.20 6.84
C VAL A 39 0.61 -6.38 7.58
N TYR A 40 1.19 -7.58 7.48
CA TYR A 40 0.60 -8.83 7.99
C TYR A 40 1.32 -9.41 9.22
N GLY A 41 2.40 -8.80 9.69
CA GLY A 41 3.21 -9.30 10.82
C GLY A 41 3.97 -10.59 10.47
N ASP A 42 4.27 -11.40 11.48
CA ASP A 42 4.85 -12.74 11.27
C ASP A 42 3.80 -13.79 10.91
N SER A 43 2.53 -13.56 11.26
CA SER A 43 1.41 -14.47 11.01
C SER A 43 0.14 -13.71 10.69
N GLN A 44 -0.26 -12.78 11.56
CA GLN A 44 -1.38 -11.88 11.31
C GLN A 44 -1.17 -10.52 11.98
N LYS A 45 -1.76 -9.48 11.40
CA LYS A 45 -1.80 -8.14 11.99
C LYS A 45 -3.11 -7.43 11.63
N SER A 46 -3.69 -6.78 12.64
CA SER A 46 -4.95 -6.06 12.52
C SER A 46 -4.74 -4.56 12.37
N TRP A 47 -5.58 -3.96 11.55
CA TRP A 47 -5.61 -2.53 11.27
C TRP A 47 -7.05 -2.03 11.29
N ARG A 48 -7.26 -0.81 11.78
CA ARG A 48 -8.56 -0.13 11.70
C ARG A 48 -8.60 0.75 10.46
N VAL A 49 -9.66 0.65 9.68
CA VAL A 49 -9.97 1.63 8.64
C VAL A 49 -10.33 2.95 9.30
N THR A 50 -9.59 4.01 9.01
CA THR A 50 -9.83 5.35 9.60
C THR A 50 -10.39 6.34 8.58
N ALA A 51 -10.24 6.08 7.29
CA ALA A 51 -10.82 6.89 6.24
C ALA A 51 -10.96 6.16 4.89
N HIS A 52 -12.00 6.50 4.14
CA HIS A 52 -12.22 6.10 2.75
C HIS A 52 -12.55 7.32 1.89
N TYR A 53 -11.81 7.50 0.80
CA TYR A 53 -11.90 8.67 -0.09
C TYR A 53 -12.39 8.28 -1.49
N ASP A 54 -13.24 9.13 -2.06
CA ASP A 54 -13.55 9.13 -3.51
C ASP A 54 -12.73 10.16 -4.29
N ASN A 55 -11.92 10.98 -3.58
CA ASN A 55 -10.79 11.70 -4.15
C ASN A 55 -9.80 12.10 -3.06
N TYR A 56 -8.67 11.38 -2.94
CA TYR A 56 -7.69 11.64 -1.88
C TYR A 56 -6.92 12.93 -2.13
N ALA A 57 -6.62 13.25 -3.40
CA ALA A 57 -5.88 14.46 -3.77
C ALA A 57 -6.58 15.75 -3.36
N TYR A 58 -7.91 15.74 -3.30
CA TYR A 58 -8.73 16.87 -2.83
C TYR A 58 -9.34 16.62 -1.44
N THR A 59 -8.87 15.61 -0.69
CA THR A 59 -9.39 15.25 0.65
C THR A 59 -10.90 15.03 0.70
N GLN A 60 -11.49 14.55 -0.40
CA GLN A 60 -12.92 14.30 -0.52
C GLN A 60 -13.23 12.88 -0.03
N PHE A 61 -13.84 12.79 1.15
CA PHE A 61 -14.34 11.53 1.68
C PHE A 61 -15.36 10.89 0.74
N SER A 62 -15.37 9.57 0.72
CA SER A 62 -16.42 8.82 0.06
C SER A 62 -17.73 8.98 0.83
N ALA A 63 -18.86 8.88 0.13
CA ALA A 63 -20.16 8.73 0.78
C ALA A 63 -20.23 7.47 1.67
N PHE A 64 -19.33 6.50 1.43
CA PHE A 64 -19.17 5.28 2.22
C PHE A 64 -18.15 5.41 3.35
N ASN A 65 -17.60 6.60 3.61
CA ASN A 65 -16.57 6.76 4.63
C ASN A 65 -17.05 6.27 6.01
N ASP A 66 -18.24 6.69 6.44
CA ASP A 66 -18.69 6.42 7.81
C ASP A 66 -19.04 4.94 8.05
N CYS A 67 -19.42 4.19 7.01
CA CYS A 67 -19.70 2.76 7.14
C CYS A 67 -18.46 1.87 7.02
N TYR A 68 -17.38 2.38 6.44
CA TYR A 68 -16.07 1.72 6.38
C TYR A 68 -15.20 2.07 7.58
N LYS A 69 -15.31 3.32 8.04
CA LYS A 69 -14.59 3.80 9.20
C LYS A 69 -14.95 2.91 10.39
N ASP A 70 -13.91 2.49 11.11
CA ASP A 70 -13.97 1.56 12.24
C ASP A 70 -14.05 0.07 11.88
N ASP A 71 -14.13 -0.31 10.59
CA ASP A 71 -13.89 -1.70 10.19
C ASP A 71 -12.47 -2.13 10.61
N ILE A 72 -12.32 -3.37 11.09
CA ILE A 72 -11.01 -3.94 11.45
C ILE A 72 -10.62 -4.99 10.41
N TYR A 73 -9.48 -4.78 9.76
CA TYR A 73 -8.91 -5.66 8.75
C TYR A 73 -7.75 -6.42 9.37
N THR A 74 -7.86 -7.74 9.45
CA THR A 74 -6.81 -8.64 9.95
C THR A 74 -6.20 -9.38 8.78
N PHE A 75 -5.01 -8.93 8.37
CA PHE A 75 -4.26 -9.54 7.27
C PHE A 75 -3.61 -10.83 7.76
N LYS A 76 -3.76 -11.93 7.01
CA LYS A 76 -3.20 -13.25 7.34
C LYS A 76 -2.12 -13.64 6.35
N ALA A 77 -0.88 -13.73 6.82
CA ALA A 77 0.30 -13.97 6.00
C ALA A 77 0.22 -15.29 5.19
N GLU A 78 -0.41 -16.32 5.75
CA GLU A 78 -0.42 -17.68 5.17
C GLU A 78 -1.48 -17.91 4.09
N THR A 79 -2.59 -17.19 4.15
CA THR A 79 -3.75 -17.44 3.27
C THR A 79 -3.97 -16.37 2.21
N GLU A 80 -3.25 -15.23 2.30
CA GLU A 80 -3.49 -14.05 1.45
C GLU A 80 -4.92 -13.47 1.59
N GLU A 81 -5.57 -13.78 2.70
CA GLU A 81 -6.90 -13.30 3.05
C GLU A 81 -6.81 -12.17 4.08
N VAL A 82 -7.82 -11.31 4.07
CA VAL A 82 -8.05 -10.31 5.10
C VAL A 82 -9.38 -10.63 5.78
N GLU A 83 -9.32 -11.00 7.05
CA GLU A 83 -10.52 -11.15 7.85
C GLU A 83 -11.06 -9.75 8.22
N VAL A 84 -12.30 -9.48 7.87
CA VAL A 84 -12.96 -8.19 8.11
C VAL A 84 -13.95 -8.31 9.25
N THR A 85 -13.71 -7.56 10.32
CA THR A 85 -14.74 -7.27 11.33
C THR A 85 -15.40 -5.95 10.96
N LEU A 86 -16.67 -6.00 10.56
CA LEU A 86 -17.42 -4.82 10.17
C LEU A 86 -17.75 -3.93 11.37
N GLY A 87 -17.73 -2.62 11.14
CA GLY A 87 -18.28 -1.62 12.05
C GLY A 87 -19.80 -1.71 12.17
N SER A 88 -20.38 -0.80 12.96
CA SER A 88 -21.81 -0.84 13.30
C SER A 88 -22.74 -0.24 12.23
N LEU A 89 -22.20 0.46 11.23
CA LEU A 89 -22.99 1.18 10.23
C LEU A 89 -23.04 0.42 8.91
N GLY A 90 -24.25 0.23 8.39
CA GLY A 90 -24.46 -0.19 7.01
C GLY A 90 -24.16 0.93 6.03
N CYS A 91 -23.69 0.55 4.84
CA CYS A 91 -23.26 1.42 3.76
C CYS A 91 -24.39 1.85 2.83
N TYR A 92 -25.38 0.98 2.60
CA TYR A 92 -26.51 1.25 1.71
C TYR A 92 -27.81 1.42 2.48
N TRP A 93 -27.95 0.71 3.60
CA TRP A 93 -29.10 0.79 4.49
C TRP A 93 -28.65 1.01 5.93
N ALA A 94 -29.46 1.73 6.70
CA ALA A 94 -29.15 1.99 8.12
C ALA A 94 -29.18 0.72 8.98
N SER A 95 -29.97 -0.28 8.57
CA SER A 95 -30.11 -1.57 9.26
C SER A 95 -30.32 -2.66 8.20
N PRO A 96 -29.26 -3.09 7.49
CA PRO A 96 -29.37 -4.16 6.51
C PRO A 96 -29.68 -5.50 7.20
N ASP A 97 -30.40 -6.38 6.50
CA ASP A 97 -30.70 -7.73 6.98
C ASP A 97 -29.45 -8.63 6.89
N GLU A 98 -28.62 -8.37 5.87
CA GLU A 98 -27.41 -9.13 5.57
C GLU A 98 -26.28 -8.17 5.22
N GLN A 99 -25.07 -8.48 5.70
CA GLN A 99 -23.85 -7.79 5.32
C GLN A 99 -22.77 -8.80 4.99
N VAL A 100 -22.06 -8.55 3.88
CA VAL A 100 -20.94 -9.36 3.43
C VAL A 100 -19.79 -8.42 3.09
N ALA A 101 -18.59 -8.74 3.60
CA ALA A 101 -17.35 -8.13 3.15
C ALA A 101 -16.33 -9.22 2.86
N THR A 102 -15.67 -9.10 1.71
CA THR A 102 -14.64 -10.02 1.25
C THR A 102 -13.43 -9.18 0.89
N VAL A 103 -12.33 -9.37 1.61
CA VAL A 103 -11.09 -8.66 1.35
C VAL A 103 -9.98 -9.67 1.26
N SER A 104 -9.19 -9.57 0.19
CA SER A 104 -8.00 -10.37 -0.04
C SER A 104 -6.88 -9.45 -0.49
N TYR A 105 -5.66 -9.95 -0.47
CA TYR A 105 -4.52 -9.24 -1.02
C TYR A 105 -3.68 -10.14 -1.90
N PHE A 106 -2.85 -9.56 -2.73
CA PHE A 106 -1.82 -10.29 -3.47
C PHE A 106 -0.58 -9.42 -3.65
N TYR A 107 0.57 -10.08 -3.78
CA TYR A 107 1.87 -9.43 -3.93
C TYR A 107 2.54 -9.86 -5.24
N VAL A 108 2.84 -8.88 -6.09
CA VAL A 108 3.62 -9.08 -7.31
C VAL A 108 5.09 -8.81 -6.97
N GLU A 109 5.81 -9.89 -6.63
CA GLU A 109 7.16 -9.82 -6.07
C GLU A 109 8.18 -9.12 -6.97
N ASP A 110 8.14 -9.42 -8.27
CA ASP A 110 9.07 -8.84 -9.27
C ASP A 110 8.95 -7.31 -9.38
N GLU A 111 7.79 -6.75 -9.03
CA GLU A 111 7.52 -5.31 -9.05
C GLU A 111 7.52 -4.68 -7.65
N GLY A 112 7.49 -5.51 -6.60
CA GLY A 112 7.29 -5.05 -5.23
C GLY A 112 5.91 -4.44 -4.97
N ARG A 113 4.88 -4.84 -5.72
CA ARG A 113 3.55 -4.20 -5.65
C ARG A 113 2.57 -5.07 -4.89
N PHE A 114 1.91 -4.47 -3.91
CA PHE A 114 0.96 -5.13 -3.03
C PHE A 114 -0.43 -4.54 -3.28
N TYR A 115 -1.41 -5.40 -3.52
CA TYR A 115 -2.77 -4.97 -3.87
C TYR A 115 -3.77 -5.52 -2.87
N LEU A 116 -4.84 -4.75 -2.67
CA LEU A 116 -6.00 -5.11 -1.88
C LEU A 116 -7.20 -5.22 -2.82
N GLU A 117 -7.82 -6.38 -2.89
CA GLU A 117 -9.11 -6.57 -3.54
C GLU A 117 -10.21 -6.48 -2.49
N HIS A 118 -11.18 -5.62 -2.72
CA HIS A 118 -12.23 -5.33 -1.76
C HIS A 118 -13.60 -5.54 -2.39
N GLY A 119 -14.44 -6.37 -1.77
CA GLY A 119 -15.86 -6.49 -2.01
C GLY A 119 -16.68 -6.17 -0.76
N ARG A 120 -17.73 -5.35 -0.90
CA ARG A 120 -18.78 -5.17 0.12
C ARG A 120 -20.14 -5.34 -0.51
N GLY A 121 -21.05 -6.02 0.17
CA GLY A 121 -22.44 -6.20 -0.21
C GLY A 121 -23.36 -6.12 0.98
N GLU A 122 -24.56 -5.61 0.77
CA GLU A 122 -25.62 -5.57 1.78
C GLU A 122 -26.95 -5.99 1.15
N GLY A 123 -27.78 -6.63 1.94
CA GLY A 123 -29.15 -6.99 1.60
C GLY A 123 -30.15 -6.30 2.52
N SER A 124 -31.28 -5.85 1.98
CA SER A 124 -32.43 -5.38 2.75
C SER A 124 -33.74 -5.71 2.03
N GLY A 125 -34.53 -6.61 2.62
CA GLY A 125 -35.72 -7.20 2.01
C GLY A 125 -35.39 -7.90 0.69
N VAL A 126 -35.91 -7.37 -0.41
CA VAL A 126 -35.65 -7.90 -1.77
C VAL A 126 -34.52 -7.17 -2.51
N HIS A 127 -33.89 -6.19 -1.87
CA HIS A 127 -32.85 -5.37 -2.48
C HIS A 127 -31.47 -5.85 -2.06
N PHE A 128 -30.53 -5.79 -3.00
CA PHE A 128 -29.12 -6.06 -2.77
C PHE A 128 -28.29 -4.98 -3.47
N ALA A 129 -27.25 -4.50 -2.79
CA ALA A 129 -26.33 -3.52 -3.33
C ALA A 129 -24.91 -3.93 -2.96
N SER A 130 -23.98 -3.77 -3.91
CA SER A 130 -22.60 -4.13 -3.70
C SER A 130 -21.64 -3.19 -4.40
N LYS A 131 -20.40 -3.19 -3.93
CA LYS A 131 -19.28 -2.48 -4.54
C LYS A 131 -18.03 -3.35 -4.48
N PHE A 132 -17.27 -3.30 -5.56
CA PHE A 132 -15.97 -3.93 -5.68
C PHE A 132 -14.95 -2.88 -6.14
N PHE A 133 -13.74 -2.95 -5.59
CA PHE A 133 -12.60 -2.15 -6.06
C PHE A 133 -11.28 -2.82 -5.69
N ILE A 134 -10.23 -2.45 -6.43
CA ILE A 134 -8.84 -2.86 -6.17
C ILE A 134 -8.02 -1.61 -5.87
N LEU A 135 -7.17 -1.67 -4.85
CA LEU A 135 -6.24 -0.60 -4.49
C LEU A 135 -4.82 -1.14 -4.37
N GLU A 136 -3.84 -0.33 -4.73
CA GLU A 136 -2.43 -0.64 -4.53
C GLU A 136 -1.94 0.00 -3.21
N LEU A 137 -1.05 -0.66 -2.49
CA LEU A 137 -0.34 -0.06 -1.36
C LEU A 137 0.59 1.03 -1.88
N GLU A 138 0.42 2.26 -1.41
CA GLU A 138 1.19 3.43 -1.83
C GLU A 138 2.13 3.94 -0.74
N GLU A 139 1.73 3.85 0.52
CA GLU A 139 2.56 4.22 1.67
C GLU A 139 2.43 3.17 2.78
N ILE A 140 3.55 2.83 3.39
CA ILE A 140 3.65 1.88 4.50
C ILE A 140 4.48 2.48 5.62
N SER A 141 4.00 2.32 6.85
CA SER A 141 4.70 2.67 8.08
C SER A 141 4.20 1.80 9.23
N GLU A 142 4.85 1.88 10.38
CA GLU A 142 4.47 1.10 11.56
C GLU A 142 3.02 1.37 12.01
N THR A 143 2.52 2.59 11.81
CA THR A 143 1.23 3.05 12.33
C THR A 143 0.17 3.32 11.26
N ARG A 144 0.54 3.27 9.98
CA ARG A 144 -0.36 3.67 8.88
C ARG A 144 -0.04 2.96 7.57
N LEU A 145 -1.10 2.51 6.90
CA LEU A 145 -1.11 2.05 5.51
C LEU A 145 -2.00 2.96 4.67
N LEU A 146 -1.53 3.33 3.47
CA LEU A 146 -2.33 3.98 2.44
C LEU A 146 -2.48 3.02 1.26
N PHE A 147 -3.70 2.56 1.03
CA PHE A 147 -4.06 1.89 -0.21
C PHE A 147 -4.77 2.88 -1.13
N ALA A 148 -4.39 2.96 -2.39
CA ALA A 148 -4.99 3.89 -3.32
C ALA A 148 -5.04 3.39 -4.76
N ALA A 149 -5.91 4.01 -5.55
CA ALA A 149 -5.96 3.88 -7.00
C ALA A 149 -5.77 5.26 -7.65
N GLY A 150 -5.20 5.24 -8.85
CA GLY A 150 -4.86 6.45 -9.63
C GLY A 150 -3.36 6.70 -9.69
N GLU A 151 -2.98 7.86 -10.20
CA GLU A 151 -1.57 8.24 -10.35
C GLU A 151 -0.98 8.69 -9.03
N LYS A 152 0.32 8.42 -8.83
CA LYS A 152 1.06 8.87 -7.64
C LYS A 152 0.91 10.38 -7.42
N GLY A 153 0.44 10.77 -6.24
CA GLY A 153 0.17 12.17 -5.89
C GLY A 153 -1.17 12.72 -6.41
N ARG A 154 -1.94 11.91 -7.15
CA ARG A 154 -3.27 12.23 -7.69
C ARG A 154 -4.24 11.05 -7.54
N TYR A 155 -4.23 10.43 -6.37
CA TYR A 155 -5.05 9.27 -6.09
C TYR A 155 -6.55 9.61 -6.10
N SER A 156 -7.29 8.90 -6.95
CA SER A 156 -8.73 9.07 -7.11
C SER A 156 -9.52 8.31 -6.05
N LYS A 157 -9.01 7.20 -5.52
CA LYS A 157 -9.62 6.48 -4.40
C LYS A 157 -8.56 6.11 -3.41
N ALA A 158 -8.87 6.19 -2.12
CA ALA A 158 -7.94 5.76 -1.08
C ALA A 158 -8.67 5.15 0.11
N LEU A 159 -8.01 4.19 0.75
CA LEU A 159 -8.38 3.59 2.03
C LEU A 159 -7.19 3.76 2.97
N ILE A 160 -7.43 4.39 4.12
CA ILE A 160 -6.42 4.59 5.17
C ILE A 160 -6.68 3.59 6.28
N LEU A 161 -5.63 2.85 6.62
CA LEU A 161 -5.64 1.89 7.72
C LEU A 161 -4.61 2.34 8.75
N GLU A 162 -4.98 2.35 10.03
CA GLU A 162 -4.09 2.70 11.14
C GLU A 162 -4.11 1.61 12.19
N THR A 163 -3.06 1.53 13.03
CA THR A 163 -2.92 0.45 14.02
C THR A 163 -4.09 0.41 15.00
N VAL A 164 -4.54 -0.80 15.34
CA VAL A 164 -5.49 -1.00 16.43
C VAL A 164 -4.72 -0.84 17.75
N ASN A 165 -5.05 0.21 18.51
CA ASN A 165 -4.54 0.40 19.88
C ASN A 165 -5.20 -0.55 20.87
#